data_AF-A0A1L5KPU3-F1
#
_entry.id   AF-A0A1L5KPU3-F1
#
_cell.length_a   1.000
_cell.length_b   1.000
_cell.length_c   1.000
_cell.angle_alpha   90.00
_cell.angle_beta   90.00
_cell.angle_gamma   90.00
#
_symmetry.space_group_name_H-M   'P 1'
#
loop_
_entity.id
_entity.type
_entity.pdbx_description
1 polymer ?
#
loop_
_entity_poly.entity_id
_entity_poly.type
_entity_poly.pdbx_seq_one_letter_code
_entity_poly.pdbx_strand_id
1 'polypeptide(L)'
;MRILLTDALTEPLEIESIDAFLKQYVTWDYWEKKLPLIGNFVGRVLLAILVYIIASKLIHKICRLIAASMNRANADTGVIQFVSSFVKAALYFLLIVSIATSFGVKESSIAALLASSGVAIGLALQGGLSNLAGGVIILILRPFSVGDYIIENAGNQEGTVVKIDLFYTTLSTVDNRRITVPNGTLTNSSIVNVTAKDSRKLEIKVGISY
;
A
#
# COMPACT_ATOMS: atom_id res chain seq x y z
N MET A 1 26.12 10.25 -75.41
CA MET A 1 26.02 10.64 -73.98
C MET A 1 25.28 11.99 -73.88
N ARG A 2 23.93 12.02 -74.02
CA ARG A 2 23.00 13.06 -73.50
C ARG A 2 21.54 12.90 -73.99
N ILE A 3 20.94 11.71 -74.06
CA ILE A 3 19.55 11.60 -74.61
C ILE A 3 18.67 10.55 -73.87
N LEU A 4 18.89 10.25 -72.59
CA LEU A 4 18.00 9.29 -71.88
C LEU A 4 17.69 9.67 -70.43
N LEU A 5 17.63 10.96 -70.09
CA LEU A 5 17.21 11.40 -68.75
C LEU A 5 16.11 12.48 -68.75
N THR A 6 15.68 12.98 -69.92
CA THR A 6 14.67 14.05 -69.99
C THR A 6 13.23 13.56 -70.11
N ASP A 7 13.00 12.34 -70.63
CA ASP A 7 11.63 11.84 -70.88
C ASP A 7 11.05 11.04 -69.69
N ALA A 8 11.87 10.66 -68.71
CA ALA A 8 11.43 9.91 -67.51
C ALA A 8 10.99 10.81 -66.34
N LEU A 9 11.02 12.14 -66.49
CA LEU A 9 10.59 13.10 -65.47
C LEU A 9 9.37 13.92 -65.90
N THR A 10 8.69 13.51 -66.97
CA THR A 10 7.46 14.13 -67.50
C THR A 10 6.28 13.14 -67.57
N GLU A 11 6.28 12.11 -66.72
CA GLU A 11 5.02 11.47 -66.34
C GLU A 11 4.44 12.24 -65.13
N PRO A 12 3.18 12.69 -65.15
CA PRO A 12 2.57 13.44 -64.05
C PRO A 12 2.29 12.49 -62.86
N LEU A 13 3.35 12.06 -62.19
CA LEU A 13 3.33 11.00 -61.17
C LEU A 13 3.05 11.48 -59.74
N GLU A 14 2.74 12.77 -59.53
CA GLU A 14 2.49 13.31 -58.18
C GLU A 14 1.15 14.03 -57.99
N ILE A 15 0.43 14.39 -59.05
CA ILE A 15 -0.74 15.29 -58.89
C ILE A 15 -2.03 14.49 -58.58
N GLU A 16 -2.23 13.32 -59.18
CA GLU A 16 -3.46 12.53 -59.00
C GLU A 16 -3.52 11.81 -57.63
N SER A 17 -2.37 11.38 -57.10
CA SER A 17 -2.25 10.72 -55.79
C SER A 17 -2.39 11.71 -54.63
N ILE A 18 -1.81 12.91 -54.77
CA ILE A 18 -1.93 14.00 -53.81
C ILE A 18 -3.35 14.56 -53.82
N ASP A 19 -3.99 14.73 -54.97
CA ASP A 19 -5.39 15.19 -55.03
C ASP A 19 -6.38 14.17 -54.45
N ALA A 20 -6.15 12.87 -54.65
CA ALA A 20 -6.95 11.82 -54.02
C ALA A 20 -6.73 11.76 -52.49
N PHE A 21 -5.48 11.89 -52.04
CA PHE A 21 -5.11 11.96 -50.62
C PHE A 21 -5.67 13.20 -49.94
N LEU A 22 -5.54 14.37 -50.56
CA LEU A 22 -6.08 15.63 -50.06
C LEU A 22 -7.61 15.58 -50.05
N LYS A 23 -8.28 15.05 -51.10
CA LYS A 23 -9.73 14.86 -51.08
C LYS A 23 -10.21 13.93 -49.97
N GLN A 24 -9.40 12.96 -49.55
CA GLN A 24 -9.74 12.08 -48.43
C GLN A 24 -9.71 12.79 -47.06
N TYR A 25 -8.89 13.84 -46.88
CA TYR A 25 -8.81 14.64 -45.64
C TYR A 25 -9.54 15.99 -45.69
N VAL A 26 -9.86 16.50 -46.89
CA VAL A 26 -10.52 17.80 -47.15
C VAL A 26 -12.03 17.65 -47.39
N THR A 27 -12.53 16.44 -47.65
CA THR A 27 -13.98 16.22 -47.78
C THR A 27 -14.71 16.46 -46.46
N TRP A 28 -15.78 17.26 -46.52
CA TRP A 28 -16.61 17.62 -45.37
C TRP A 28 -17.14 16.41 -44.60
N ASP A 29 -17.41 15.28 -45.28
CA ASP A 29 -17.86 14.00 -44.69
C ASP A 29 -16.83 13.36 -43.73
N TYR A 30 -15.53 13.55 -43.96
CA TYR A 30 -14.47 13.05 -43.06
C TYR A 30 -14.49 13.79 -41.71
N TRP A 31 -14.61 15.11 -41.76
CA TRP A 31 -14.68 15.95 -40.57
C TRP A 31 -16.03 15.84 -39.86
N GLU A 32 -17.14 15.70 -40.59
CA GLU A 32 -18.48 15.52 -40.05
C GLU A 32 -18.62 14.24 -39.21
N LYS A 33 -17.95 13.15 -39.60
CA LYS A 33 -17.89 11.90 -38.81
C LYS A 33 -16.95 11.97 -37.60
N LYS A 34 -15.92 12.83 -37.62
CA LYS A 34 -14.95 12.96 -36.51
C LYS A 34 -15.27 14.09 -35.51
N LEU A 35 -15.97 15.14 -35.93
CA LEU A 35 -16.42 16.24 -35.07
C LEU A 35 -17.16 15.76 -33.80
N PRO A 36 -18.11 14.80 -33.86
CA PRO A 36 -18.76 14.29 -32.64
C PRO A 36 -17.81 13.47 -31.75
N LEU A 37 -16.83 12.76 -32.32
CA LEU A 37 -15.82 12.01 -31.55
C LEU A 37 -14.85 12.95 -30.83
N ILE A 38 -14.41 14.02 -31.50
CA ILE A 38 -13.53 15.04 -30.93
C ILE A 38 -14.27 15.85 -29.86
N GLY A 39 -15.52 16.24 -30.11
CA GLY A 39 -16.36 16.93 -29.12
C GLY A 39 -16.59 16.10 -27.86
N ASN A 40 -16.89 14.81 -28.01
CA ASN A 40 -17.03 13.89 -26.87
C ASN A 40 -15.72 13.69 -26.10
N PHE A 41 -14.59 13.61 -26.79
CA PHE A 41 -13.27 13.50 -26.14
C PHE A 41 -12.92 14.77 -25.36
N VAL A 42 -13.09 15.95 -25.97
CA VAL A 42 -12.85 17.25 -25.31
C VAL A 42 -13.77 17.42 -24.11
N GLY A 43 -15.06 17.07 -24.23
CA GLY A 43 -16.00 17.08 -23.12
C GLY A 43 -15.57 16.18 -21.94
N ARG A 44 -15.10 14.97 -22.23
CA ARG A 44 -14.55 14.05 -21.21
C ARG A 44 -13.30 14.60 -20.54
N VAL A 45 -12.40 15.24 -21.30
CA VAL A 45 -11.20 15.88 -20.75
C VAL A 45 -11.56 17.05 -19.84
N LEU A 46 -12.49 17.91 -20.25
CA LEU A 46 -12.94 19.04 -19.43
C LEU A 46 -13.61 18.55 -18.14
N LEU A 47 -14.46 17.52 -18.22
CA LEU A 47 -15.09 16.91 -17.05
C LEU A 47 -14.04 16.29 -16.13
N ALA A 48 -13.05 15.58 -16.67
CA ALA A 48 -11.96 15.00 -15.88
C ALA A 48 -11.14 16.07 -15.14
N ILE A 49 -10.85 17.21 -15.79
CA ILE A 49 -10.17 18.34 -15.15
C ILE A 49 -11.04 18.93 -14.04
N LEU A 50 -12.34 19.13 -14.29
CA LEU A 50 -13.27 19.63 -13.28
C LEU A 50 -13.33 18.70 -12.06
N VAL A 51 -13.48 17.39 -12.28
CA VAL A 51 -13.47 16.37 -11.23
C VAL A 51 -12.13 16.37 -10.50
N TYR A 52 -11.01 16.46 -11.20
CA TYR A 52 -9.69 16.53 -10.57
C TYR A 52 -9.56 17.74 -9.63
N ILE A 53 -10.01 18.92 -10.05
CA ILE A 53 -9.95 20.13 -9.21
C ILE A 53 -10.83 19.98 -7.96
N ILE A 54 -12.07 19.51 -8.13
CA ILE A 54 -13.01 19.32 -7.01
C ILE A 54 -12.47 18.26 -6.04
N ALA A 55 -12.06 17.10 -6.57
CA ALA A 55 -11.53 16.00 -5.79
C ALA A 55 -10.23 16.41 -5.08
N SER A 56 -9.32 17.13 -5.75
CA SER A 56 -8.10 17.62 -5.13
C SER A 56 -8.40 18.53 -3.94
N LYS A 57 -9.35 19.46 -4.05
CA LYS A 57 -9.79 20.29 -2.91
C LYS A 57 -10.36 19.44 -1.78
N LEU A 58 -11.15 18.41 -2.10
CA LEU A 58 -11.69 17.48 -1.11
C LEU A 58 -10.59 16.69 -0.41
N ILE A 59 -9.61 16.16 -1.15
CA ILE A 59 -8.45 15.43 -0.62
C ILE A 59 -7.68 16.32 0.37
N HIS A 60 -7.38 17.57 0.01
CA HIS A 60 -6.71 18.50 0.92
C HIS A 60 -7.53 18.75 2.19
N LYS A 61 -8.86 18.86 2.09
CA LYS A 61 -9.74 19.02 3.24
C LYS A 61 -9.70 17.77 4.14
N ILE A 62 -9.79 16.57 3.56
CA ILE A 62 -9.71 15.30 4.30
C ILE A 62 -8.36 15.17 5.02
N CYS A 63 -7.24 15.39 4.32
CA CYS A 63 -5.91 15.35 4.92
C CYS A 63 -5.77 16.36 6.07
N ARG A 64 -6.33 17.56 5.92
CA ARG A 64 -6.32 18.58 6.99
C ARG A 64 -7.14 18.15 8.20
N LEU A 65 -8.29 17.51 8.00
CA LEU A 65 -9.11 16.98 9.10
C LEU A 65 -8.39 15.86 9.85
N ILE A 66 -7.74 14.94 9.14
CA ILE A 66 -6.95 13.86 9.74
C ILE A 66 -5.78 14.44 10.54
N ALA A 67 -5.01 15.36 9.95
CA ALA A 67 -3.91 16.01 10.64
C ALA A 67 -4.37 16.80 11.88
N ALA A 68 -5.50 17.50 11.80
CA ALA A 68 -6.07 18.22 12.94
C ALA A 68 -6.52 17.25 14.06
N SER A 69 -7.12 16.12 13.71
CA SER A 69 -7.52 15.07 14.65
C SER A 69 -6.31 14.48 15.37
N MET A 70 -5.24 14.15 14.64
CA MET A 70 -4.02 13.61 15.20
C MET A 70 -3.27 14.62 16.08
N ASN A 71 -3.24 15.90 15.68
CA ASN A 71 -2.70 16.98 16.53
C ASN A 71 -3.47 17.09 17.85
N ARG A 72 -4.81 16.98 17.81
CA ARG A 72 -5.63 16.99 19.03
C ARG A 72 -5.36 15.79 19.93
N ALA A 73 -4.92 14.67 19.36
CA ALA A 73 -4.50 13.48 20.08
C ALA A 73 -3.05 13.54 20.59
N ASN A 74 -2.35 14.68 20.46
CA ASN A 74 -0.92 14.84 20.78
C ASN A 74 -0.02 13.81 20.08
N ALA A 75 -0.37 13.41 18.85
CA ALA A 75 0.49 12.55 18.05
C ALA A 75 1.78 13.29 17.65
N ASP A 76 2.88 12.54 17.52
CA ASP A 76 4.15 13.07 17.07
C ASP A 76 4.07 13.66 15.65
N THR A 77 4.81 14.74 15.40
CA THR A 77 4.78 15.44 14.11
C THR A 77 5.20 14.55 12.95
N GLY A 78 6.17 13.65 13.16
CA GLY A 78 6.60 12.67 12.17
C GLY A 78 5.50 11.68 11.81
N VAL A 79 4.73 11.21 12.81
CA VAL A 79 3.58 10.31 12.61
C VAL A 79 2.48 11.01 11.82
N ILE A 80 2.18 12.27 12.15
CA ILE A 80 1.20 13.09 11.42
C ILE A 80 1.61 13.25 9.96
N GLN A 81 2.88 13.59 9.70
CA GLN A 81 3.39 13.78 8.35
C GLN A 81 3.34 12.48 7.54
N PHE A 82 3.73 11.36 8.13
CA PHE A 82 3.69 10.04 7.49
C PHE A 82 2.26 9.65 7.11
N VAL A 83 1.32 9.68 8.06
CA VAL A 83 -0.08 9.30 7.83
C VAL A 83 -0.73 10.23 6.81
N SER A 84 -0.49 11.54 6.91
CA SER A 84 -1.03 12.52 5.96
C SER A 84 -0.52 12.27 4.54
N SER A 85 0.77 11.95 4.39
CA SER A 85 1.38 11.66 3.09
C SER A 85 0.85 10.36 2.51
N PHE A 86 0.71 9.32 3.32
CA PHE A 86 0.14 8.04 2.93
C PHE A 86 -1.31 8.17 2.46
N VAL A 87 -2.17 8.82 3.26
CA VAL A 87 -3.58 9.04 2.91
C VAL A 87 -3.69 9.89 1.65
N LYS A 88 -2.87 10.93 1.51
CA LYS A 88 -2.83 11.75 0.30
C LYS A 88 -2.49 10.90 -0.92
N ALA A 89 -1.43 10.09 -0.87
CA ALA A 89 -1.03 9.21 -1.95
C ALA A 89 -2.15 8.21 -2.32
N ALA A 90 -2.77 7.57 -1.33
CA ALA A 90 -3.87 6.63 -1.54
C ALA A 90 -5.09 7.28 -2.22
N LEU A 91 -5.50 8.46 -1.76
CA LEU A 91 -6.64 9.18 -2.35
C LEU A 91 -6.36 9.67 -3.77
N TYR A 92 -5.15 10.15 -4.05
CA TYR A 92 -4.75 10.53 -5.41
C TYR A 92 -4.66 9.32 -6.34
N PHE A 93 -4.19 8.17 -5.85
CA PHE A 93 -4.19 6.93 -6.61
C PHE A 93 -5.61 6.52 -7.01
N LEU A 94 -6.57 6.55 -6.06
CA LEU A 94 -7.99 6.30 -6.35
C LEU A 94 -8.58 7.30 -7.36
N LEU A 95 -8.23 8.59 -7.23
CA LEU A 95 -8.66 9.63 -8.17
C LEU A 95 -8.14 9.36 -9.59
N ILE A 96 -6.86 9.01 -9.74
CA ILE A 96 -6.27 8.70 -11.05
C ILE A 96 -6.95 7.49 -11.66
N VAL A 97 -7.18 6.43 -10.87
CA VAL A 97 -7.92 5.24 -11.30
C VAL A 97 -9.33 5.59 -11.79
N SER A 98 -10.05 6.42 -11.04
CA SER A 98 -11.40 6.86 -11.42
C SER A 98 -11.45 7.72 -12.68
N ILE A 99 -10.41 8.54 -12.92
CA ILE A 99 -10.29 9.29 -14.17
C ILE A 99 -9.98 8.31 -15.31
N ALA A 100 -9.04 7.38 -15.12
CA ALA A 100 -8.64 6.41 -16.12
C ALA A 100 -9.81 5.54 -16.63
N THR A 101 -10.70 5.07 -15.74
CA THR A 101 -11.91 4.34 -16.16
C THR A 101 -12.82 5.18 -17.04
N SER A 102 -12.96 6.47 -16.76
CA SER A 102 -13.77 7.41 -17.55
C SER A 102 -13.24 7.60 -18.98
N PHE A 103 -11.94 7.36 -19.19
CA PHE A 103 -11.30 7.37 -20.52
C PHE A 103 -11.38 6.02 -21.25
N GLY A 104 -12.07 5.02 -20.70
CA GLY A 104 -12.26 3.72 -21.33
C GLY A 104 -11.17 2.69 -21.00
N VAL A 105 -10.35 2.95 -19.97
CA VAL A 105 -9.49 1.91 -19.41
C VAL A 105 -10.40 0.81 -18.85
N LYS A 106 -10.17 -0.43 -19.27
CA LYS A 106 -10.95 -1.58 -18.83
C LYS A 106 -10.82 -1.75 -17.32
N GLU A 107 -11.96 -1.86 -16.64
CA GLU A 107 -12.01 -2.10 -15.20
C GLU A 107 -11.24 -3.37 -14.81
N SER A 108 -11.22 -4.38 -15.68
CA SER A 108 -10.45 -5.61 -15.47
C SER A 108 -8.94 -5.40 -15.40
N SER A 109 -8.38 -4.48 -16.19
CA SER A 109 -6.95 -4.14 -16.15
C SER A 109 -6.58 -3.41 -14.85
N ILE A 110 -7.47 -2.53 -14.36
CA ILE A 110 -7.30 -1.85 -13.07
C ILE A 110 -7.45 -2.85 -11.93
N ALA A 111 -8.44 -3.75 -11.98
CA ALA A 111 -8.62 -4.80 -11.00
C ALA A 111 -7.36 -5.69 -10.91
N ALA A 112 -6.76 -6.05 -12.04
CA ALA A 112 -5.50 -6.79 -12.07
C ALA A 112 -4.35 -6.03 -11.40
N LEU A 113 -4.21 -4.72 -11.67
CA LEU A 113 -3.20 -3.87 -11.05
C LEU A 113 -3.42 -3.71 -9.54
N LEU A 114 -4.66 -3.53 -9.10
CA LEU A 114 -5.04 -3.44 -7.70
C LEU A 114 -4.79 -4.76 -6.97
N ALA A 115 -5.12 -5.89 -7.60
CA ALA A 115 -4.88 -7.21 -7.04
C ALA A 115 -3.38 -7.46 -6.83
N SER A 116 -2.55 -7.21 -7.85
CA SER A 116 -1.10 -7.41 -7.74
C SER A 116 -0.45 -6.45 -6.73
N SER A 117 -0.84 -5.16 -6.75
CA SER A 117 -0.35 -4.17 -5.79
C SER A 117 -0.80 -4.50 -4.37
N GLY A 118 -2.05 -4.96 -4.20
CA GLY A 118 -2.60 -5.37 -2.92
C GLY A 118 -1.86 -6.56 -2.31
N VAL A 119 -1.52 -7.56 -3.12
CA VAL A 119 -0.67 -8.69 -2.67
C VAL A 119 0.71 -8.20 -2.26
N ALA A 120 1.35 -7.36 -3.08
CA ALA A 120 2.69 -6.84 -2.77
C ALA A 120 2.70 -6.02 -1.47
N ILE A 121 1.74 -5.13 -1.28
CA ILE A 121 1.59 -4.33 -0.04
C ILE A 121 1.26 -5.25 1.15
N GLY A 122 0.37 -6.23 0.97
CA GLY A 122 -0.01 -7.18 2.00
C GLY A 122 1.18 -8.00 2.49
N LEU A 123 2.01 -8.51 1.58
CA LEU A 123 3.24 -9.22 1.91
C LEU A 123 4.26 -8.31 2.60
N ALA A 124 4.39 -7.05 2.16
CA ALA A 124 5.27 -6.08 2.81
C ALA A 124 4.85 -5.76 4.25
N LEU A 125 3.55 -5.75 4.52
CA LEU A 125 3.00 -5.44 5.85
C LEU A 125 2.79 -6.69 6.73
N GLN A 126 2.95 -7.91 6.18
CA GLN A 126 2.62 -9.17 6.83
C GLN A 126 3.19 -9.31 8.25
N GLY A 127 4.46 -8.93 8.46
CA GLY A 127 5.09 -8.98 9.78
C GLY A 127 4.43 -8.04 10.81
N GLY A 128 4.07 -6.82 10.40
CA GLY A 128 3.40 -5.85 11.26
C GLY A 128 1.99 -6.30 11.65
N LEU A 129 1.22 -6.82 10.70
CA LEU A 129 -0.12 -7.38 10.96
C LEU A 129 -0.06 -8.62 11.85
N SER A 130 0.95 -9.49 11.70
CA SER A 130 1.15 -10.64 12.58
C SER A 130 1.38 -10.20 14.03
N ASN A 131 2.15 -9.13 14.26
CA ASN A 131 2.36 -8.58 15.60
C ASN A 131 1.11 -7.94 16.18
N LEU A 132 0.34 -7.20 15.38
CA LEU A 132 -0.94 -6.63 15.78
C LEU A 132 -1.90 -7.75 16.25
N ALA A 133 -2.07 -8.78 15.41
CA ALA A 133 -2.93 -9.91 15.68
C ALA A 133 -2.47 -10.67 16.93
N GLY A 134 -1.15 -10.89 17.07
CA GLY A 134 -0.56 -11.50 18.26
C GLY A 134 -0.88 -10.72 19.53
N GLY A 135 -0.80 -9.38 19.49
CA GLY A 135 -1.15 -8.52 20.62
C GLY A 135 -2.61 -8.65 21.03
N VAL A 136 -3.53 -8.64 20.06
CA VAL A 136 -4.96 -8.85 20.31
C VAL A 136 -5.23 -10.24 20.89
N ILE A 137 -4.60 -11.28 20.35
CA ILE A 137 -4.72 -12.66 20.84
C ILE A 137 -4.26 -12.78 22.30
N ILE A 138 -3.10 -12.20 22.64
CA ILE A 138 -2.60 -12.19 24.02
C ILE A 138 -3.59 -11.50 24.95
N LEU A 139 -4.16 -10.36 24.57
CA LEU A 139 -5.09 -9.61 25.41
C LEU A 139 -6.42 -10.34 25.65
N ILE A 140 -6.92 -11.05 24.63
CA ILE A 140 -8.21 -11.77 24.69
C ILE A 140 -8.04 -13.11 25.40
N LEU A 141 -7.06 -13.92 24.99
CA LEU A 141 -6.89 -15.29 25.50
C LEU A 141 -6.05 -15.35 26.77
N ARG A 142 -5.29 -14.29 27.07
CA ARG A 142 -4.42 -14.17 28.25
C ARG A 142 -3.62 -15.45 28.57
N PRO A 143 -2.81 -15.97 27.63
CA PRO A 143 -1.91 -17.10 27.92
C PRO A 143 -0.88 -16.75 29.02
N PHE A 144 -0.62 -15.45 29.21
CA PHE A 144 0.10 -14.85 30.31
C PHE A 144 -0.42 -13.42 30.53
N SER A 145 -0.11 -12.85 31.69
CA SER A 145 -0.48 -11.48 32.07
C SER A 145 0.74 -10.67 32.51
N VAL A 146 0.55 -9.35 32.63
CA VAL A 146 1.57 -8.47 33.25
C VAL A 146 1.86 -8.96 34.66
N GLY A 147 3.14 -9.14 34.97
CA GLY A 147 3.62 -9.72 36.23
C GLY A 147 4.06 -11.18 36.13
N ASP A 148 3.66 -11.92 35.09
CA ASP A 148 4.08 -13.31 34.92
C ASP A 148 5.55 -13.40 34.46
N TYR A 149 6.28 -14.39 34.97
CA TYR A 149 7.58 -14.78 34.43
C TYR A 149 7.38 -15.79 33.31
N ILE A 150 7.79 -15.44 32.09
CA ILE A 150 7.63 -16.28 30.91
C ILE A 150 8.99 -16.63 30.30
N ILE A 151 9.05 -17.82 29.70
CA ILE A 151 10.19 -18.28 28.91
C ILE A 151 9.69 -18.52 27.48
N GLU A 152 10.30 -17.84 26.53
CA GLU A 152 10.06 -18.00 25.10
C GLU A 152 11.09 -18.97 24.51
N ASN A 153 10.60 -20.09 24.01
CA ASN A 153 11.46 -21.20 23.57
C ASN A 153 12.15 -20.94 22.22
N ALA A 154 11.64 -20.03 21.39
CA ALA A 154 12.19 -19.82 20.04
C ALA A 154 13.45 -18.95 20.04
N GLY A 155 13.55 -17.95 20.92
CA GLY A 155 14.68 -17.04 21.04
C GLY A 155 15.51 -17.20 22.31
N ASN A 156 15.18 -18.18 23.18
CA ASN A 156 15.78 -18.36 24.50
C ASN A 156 15.74 -17.08 25.34
N GLN A 157 14.64 -16.33 25.23
CA GLN A 157 14.41 -15.11 25.99
C GLN A 157 13.49 -15.40 27.16
N GLU A 158 13.85 -14.91 28.34
CA GLU A 158 13.04 -15.08 29.55
C GLU A 158 13.01 -13.80 30.37
N GLY A 159 11.91 -13.61 31.09
CA GLY A 159 11.75 -12.47 31.98
C GLY A 159 10.32 -12.26 32.46
N THR A 160 10.16 -11.31 33.35
CA THR A 160 8.85 -10.88 33.86
C THR A 160 8.20 -9.90 32.89
N VAL A 161 6.93 -10.14 32.56
CA VAL A 161 6.14 -9.27 31.68
C VAL A 161 5.86 -7.93 32.37
N VAL A 162 6.41 -6.85 31.83
CA VAL A 162 6.23 -5.48 32.35
C VAL A 162 5.01 -4.81 31.74
N LYS A 163 4.83 -4.94 30.43
CA LYS A 163 3.69 -4.39 29.71
C LYS A 163 3.48 -5.09 28.37
N ILE A 164 2.23 -5.08 27.92
CA ILE A 164 1.80 -5.62 26.63
C ILE A 164 1.29 -4.44 25.82
N ASP A 165 2.07 -3.98 24.84
CA ASP A 165 1.67 -2.97 23.86
C ASP A 165 1.03 -3.65 22.64
N LEU A 166 0.50 -2.84 21.73
CA LEU A 166 -0.23 -3.31 20.54
C LEU A 166 0.60 -4.25 19.65
N PHE A 167 1.88 -3.96 19.44
CA PHE A 167 2.77 -4.74 18.55
C PHE A 167 3.86 -5.52 19.28
N TYR A 168 4.17 -5.15 20.52
CA TYR A 168 5.31 -5.70 21.26
C TYR A 168 4.94 -5.92 22.73
N THR A 169 5.60 -6.88 23.36
CA THR A 169 5.55 -7.11 24.80
C THR A 169 6.93 -6.81 25.38
N THR A 170 6.96 -6.07 26.50
CA THR A 170 8.19 -5.72 27.19
C THR A 170 8.41 -6.69 28.35
N LEU A 171 9.56 -7.35 28.35
CA LEU A 171 10.02 -8.23 29.43
C LEU A 171 11.16 -7.55 30.20
N SER A 172 11.24 -7.83 31.51
CA SER A 172 12.37 -7.50 32.36
C SER A 172 13.09 -8.78 32.76
N THR A 173 14.37 -8.90 32.43
CA THR A 173 15.19 -10.06 32.80
C THR A 173 15.55 -10.02 34.29
N VAL A 174 16.00 -11.16 34.81
CA VAL A 174 16.60 -11.24 36.16
C VAL A 174 17.81 -10.33 36.33
N ASP A 175 18.59 -10.12 35.26
CA ASP A 175 19.75 -9.21 35.25
C ASP A 175 19.38 -7.71 35.10
N ASN A 176 18.10 -7.36 35.30
CA ASN A 176 17.59 -5.98 35.17
C ASN A 176 17.79 -5.36 33.76
N ARG A 177 17.68 -6.17 32.70
CA ARG A 177 17.67 -5.72 31.31
C ARG A 177 16.24 -5.70 30.76
N ARG A 178 15.96 -4.77 29.86
CA ARG A 178 14.67 -4.69 29.16
C ARG A 178 14.78 -5.40 27.81
N ILE A 179 13.91 -6.37 27.58
CA ILE A 179 13.77 -7.07 26.29
C ILE A 179 12.42 -6.67 25.69
N THR A 180 12.40 -6.33 24.40
CA THR A 180 11.16 -6.01 23.67
C THR A 180 10.93 -7.08 22.62
N VAL A 181 9.89 -7.88 22.82
CA VAL A 181 9.58 -9.03 21.96
C VAL A 181 8.36 -8.70 21.09
N PRO A 182 8.42 -8.90 19.76
CA PRO A 182 7.25 -8.77 18.91
C PRO A 182 6.15 -9.75 19.36
N ASN A 183 4.92 -9.27 19.46
CA ASN A 183 3.80 -10.09 19.93
C ASN A 183 3.55 -11.31 19.04
N GLY A 184 3.79 -11.18 17.73
CA GLY A 184 3.67 -12.29 16.79
C GLY A 184 4.65 -13.42 17.12
N THR A 185 5.86 -13.11 17.56
CA THR A 185 6.84 -14.11 18.02
C THR A 185 6.33 -14.88 19.23
N LEU A 186 5.74 -14.17 20.21
CA LEU A 186 5.19 -14.79 21.41
C LEU A 186 3.97 -15.68 21.14
N THR A 187 3.13 -15.31 20.15
CA THR A 187 1.94 -16.11 19.80
C THR A 187 2.22 -17.24 18.83
N ASN A 188 3.30 -17.16 18.05
CA ASN A 188 3.67 -18.19 17.06
C ASN A 188 4.63 -19.25 17.63
N SER A 189 5.13 -19.03 18.85
CA SER A 189 6.04 -19.96 19.54
C SER A 189 5.41 -20.54 20.80
N SER A 190 6.01 -21.61 21.32
CA SER A 190 5.62 -22.16 22.62
C SER A 190 6.16 -21.27 23.74
N ILE A 191 5.26 -20.82 24.62
CA ILE A 191 5.58 -20.04 25.82
C ILE A 191 5.38 -20.90 27.06
N VAL A 192 6.39 -20.92 27.93
CA VAL A 192 6.29 -21.51 29.27
C VAL A 192 6.00 -20.39 30.25
N ASN A 193 4.80 -20.37 30.82
CA ASN A 193 4.46 -19.47 31.92
C ASN A 193 4.89 -20.12 33.24
N VAL A 194 5.99 -19.64 33.80
CA VAL A 194 6.60 -20.20 35.02
C VAL A 194 5.76 -19.84 36.27
N THR A 195 5.01 -18.74 36.20
CA THR A 195 4.21 -18.22 37.33
C THR A 195 2.76 -18.71 37.30
N ALA A 196 2.33 -19.42 36.25
CA ALA A 196 0.94 -19.91 36.13
C ALA A 196 0.51 -20.94 37.19
N LYS A 197 1.45 -21.51 37.95
CA LYS A 197 1.20 -22.48 39.02
C LYS A 197 1.96 -22.09 40.28
N ASP A 198 1.35 -22.33 41.44
CA ASP A 198 1.91 -21.95 42.74
C ASP A 198 3.14 -22.76 43.16
N SER A 199 3.29 -23.98 42.63
CA SER A 199 4.36 -24.91 42.97
C SER A 199 5.13 -25.39 41.74
N ARG A 200 6.43 -25.70 41.94
CA ARG A 200 7.35 -26.17 40.89
C ARG A 200 8.22 -27.30 41.40
N LYS A 201 8.56 -28.24 40.51
CA LYS A 201 9.48 -29.33 40.81
C LYS A 201 10.90 -28.78 40.93
N LEU A 202 11.54 -29.00 42.08
CA LEU A 202 12.97 -28.78 42.28
C LEU A 202 13.69 -30.13 42.13
N GLU A 203 14.60 -30.25 41.17
CA GLU A 203 15.44 -31.43 41.01
C GLU A 203 16.85 -31.13 41.49
N ILE A 204 17.28 -31.82 42.55
CA ILE A 204 18.63 -31.70 43.12
C ILE A 204 19.36 -33.01 42.85
N LYS A 205 20.44 -32.95 42.08
CA LYS A 205 21.33 -34.10 41.86
C LYS A 205 22.45 -34.07 42.89
N VAL A 206 22.45 -35.03 43.81
CA VAL A 206 23.49 -35.17 44.83
C VAL A 206 24.45 -36.27 44.40
N GLY A 207 25.71 -35.90 44.14
CA GLY A 207 26.78 -36.86 43.88
C GLY A 207 27.33 -37.42 45.20
N ILE A 208 27.47 -38.74 45.29
CA ILE A 208 28.17 -39.41 46.40
C ILE A 208 29.54 -39.91 45.91
N SER A 209 30.53 -39.93 46.81
CA SER A 209 31.80 -40.59 46.55
C SER A 209 31.57 -42.09 46.31
N TYR A 210 32.37 -42.66 45.43
CA TYR A 210 32.46 -44.11 45.26
C TYR A 210 33.06 -44.76 46.53
#